data_AF-A0A3C0M9A7-F1
#
_entry.id   AF-A0A3C0M9A7-F1
#
_cell.length_a   1.000
_cell.length_b   1.000
_cell.length_c   1.000
_cell.angle_alpha   90.00
_cell.angle_beta   90.00
_cell.angle_gamma   90.00
#
_symmetry.space_group_name_H-M   'P 1'
#
loop_
_entity.id
_entity.type
_entity.pdbx_description
1 polymer ?
#
loop_
_entity_poly.entity_id
_entity_poly.type
_entity_poly.pdbx_seq_one_letter_code
_entity_poly.pdbx_strand_id
1 'polypeptide(L)' 'VRVDKAALTTWWMQIDAWRARNCLGYRPCEDVIKPQQAIERLYQLTRDRRTFITTEVGQHQMWAA' A
#
# COMPACT_ATOMS: atom_id res chain seq x y z
N VAL A 1 -1.24 -26.10 21.34
CA VAL A 1 -2.03 -24.86 21.57
C VAL A 1 -3.15 -24.82 20.55
N ARG A 2 -4.41 -24.69 20.97
CA ARG A 2 -5.57 -24.58 20.06
C ARG A 2 -5.92 -23.09 19.94
N VAL A 3 -6.01 -22.57 18.72
CA VAL A 3 -6.31 -21.16 18.48
C VAL A 3 -7.79 -20.88 18.73
N ASP A 4 -8.10 -19.82 19.48
CA ASP A 4 -9.45 -19.33 19.67
C ASP A 4 -9.94 -18.63 18.39
N LYS A 5 -10.90 -19.26 17.72
CA LYS A 5 -11.47 -18.74 16.47
C LYS A 5 -12.28 -17.45 16.68
N ALA A 6 -12.99 -17.32 17.80
CA ALA A 6 -13.84 -16.16 18.06
C ALA A 6 -12.99 -14.92 18.34
N ALA A 7 -11.90 -15.09 19.10
CA ALA A 7 -10.92 -14.04 19.31
C ALA A 7 -10.26 -13.60 17.99
N LEU A 8 -9.90 -14.57 17.13
CA LEU A 8 -9.28 -14.28 15.83
C LEU A 8 -10.24 -13.53 14.89
N THR A 9 -11.52 -13.90 14.84
CA THR A 9 -12.53 -13.18 14.06
C THR A 9 -12.68 -11.73 14.54
N THR A 10 -12.79 -11.52 15.86
CA THR A 10 -12.89 -10.18 16.44
C THR A 10 -11.66 -9.33 16.10
N TRP A 11 -10.47 -9.93 16.12
CA TRP A 11 -9.23 -9.24 15.77
C TRP A 11 -9.19 -8.82 14.28
N TRP A 12 -9.59 -9.71 13.38
CA TRP A 12 -9.68 -9.37 11.95
C TRP A 12 -10.67 -8.25 11.67
N MET A 13 -11.82 -8.22 12.36
CA MET A 13 -12.80 -7.13 12.22
C MET A 13 -12.20 -5.77 12.57
N GLN A 14 -11.34 -5.69 13.60
CA GLN A 14 -10.66 -4.45 13.98
C GLN A 14 -9.64 -4.03 12.90
N ILE A 15 -8.86 -4.98 12.40
CA ILE A 15 -7.88 -4.72 11.33
C ILE A 15 -8.59 -4.21 10.07
N ASP A 16 -9.70 -4.83 9.68
CA ASP A 16 -10.42 -4.43 8.47
C ASP A 16 -11.09 -3.06 8.63
N ALA A 17 -11.56 -2.72 9.83
CA ALA A 17 -12.02 -1.36 10.14
C ALA A 17 -10.89 -0.32 9.97
N TRP A 18 -9.66 -0.64 10.36
CA TRP A 18 -8.51 0.25 10.15
C TRP A 18 -8.11 0.35 8.68
N ARG A 19 -8.13 -0.77 7.93
CA ARG A 19 -7.86 -0.79 6.49
C ARG A 19 -8.87 0.01 5.68
N ALA A 20 -10.15 -0.04 6.08
CA ALA A 20 -11.24 0.68 5.42
C ALA A 20 -11.04 2.20 5.40
N ARG A 21 -10.22 2.75 6.30
CA ARG A 21 -9.84 4.17 6.28
C ARG A 21 -9.08 4.57 5.01
N ASN A 22 -8.47 3.62 4.30
CA ASN A 22 -7.69 3.85 3.09
C ASN A 22 -6.68 5.00 3.24
N CYS A 23 -5.82 4.89 4.26
CA CYS A 23 -4.92 5.98 4.66
C CYS A 23 -3.86 6.36 3.60
N LEU A 24 -3.60 5.49 2.63
CA LEU A 24 -2.70 5.75 1.50
C LEU A 24 -3.42 6.32 0.28
N GLY A 25 -4.74 6.51 0.36
CA GLY A 25 -5.52 7.13 -0.71
C GLY A 25 -5.07 8.57 -0.97
N TYR A 26 -4.94 8.92 -2.25
CA TYR A 26 -4.56 10.25 -2.70
C TYR A 26 -5.52 10.74 -3.80
N ARG A 27 -5.63 12.06 -3.96
CA ARG A 27 -6.45 12.64 -5.04
C ARG A 27 -5.61 12.77 -6.31
N PRO A 28 -6.10 12.31 -7.48
CA PRO A 28 -5.42 12.53 -8.74
C PRO A 28 -5.36 14.02 -9.07
N CYS A 29 -4.39 14.40 -9.89
CA CYS A 29 -4.17 15.77 -10.35
C CYS A 29 -3.80 15.73 -11.83
N GLU A 30 -4.46 16.56 -12.63
CA GLU A 30 -4.24 16.60 -14.09
C GLU A 30 -3.01 17.44 -14.45
N ASP A 31 -2.71 18.48 -13.67
CA ASP A 31 -1.63 19.42 -13.97
C ASP A 31 -0.24 18.89 -13.57
N VAL A 32 -0.16 18.03 -12.56
CA VAL A 32 1.11 17.53 -12.00
C VAL A 32 1.00 16.06 -11.64
N ILE A 33 1.98 15.28 -12.09
CA ILE A 33 2.12 13.87 -11.70
C ILE A 33 2.45 13.81 -10.20
N LYS A 34 1.54 13.23 -9.42
CA LYS A 34 1.76 12.97 -8.00
C LYS A 34 2.81 11.85 -7.84
N PRO A 35 3.75 11.96 -6.88
CA PRO A 35 4.71 10.89 -6.60
C PRO A 35 4.02 9.53 -6.36
N GLN A 36 2.88 9.52 -5.66
CA GLN A 36 2.08 8.33 -5.41
C GLN A 36 1.59 7.69 -6.71
N GLN A 37 1.13 8.50 -7.66
CA GLN A 37 0.66 8.06 -8.97
C GLN A 37 1.79 7.49 -9.83
N ALA A 38 2.98 8.10 -9.77
CA ALA A 38 4.14 7.59 -10.47
C ALA A 38 4.52 6.18 -9.99
N ILE A 39 4.55 5.96 -8.67
CA ILE A 39 4.86 4.64 -8.09
C ILE A 39 3.75 3.62 -8.38
N GLU A 40 2.48 3.99 -8.22
CA GLU A 40 1.36 3.11 -8.54
C GLU A 40 1.41 2.66 -10.01
N ARG A 41 1.68 3.59 -10.93
CA ARG A 41 1.77 3.28 -12.35
C ARG A 41 2.96 2.37 -12.66
N LEU A 42 4.10 2.60 -12.02
CA LEU A 42 5.28 1.73 -12.14
C LEU A 42 4.96 0.31 -11.67
N TYR A 43 4.30 0.15 -10.53
CA TYR A 43 3.87 -1.15 -10.02
C TYR A 43 2.93 -1.86 -11.00
N GLN A 44 1.90 -1.18 -11.50
CA GLN A 44 0.95 -1.75 -12.46
C GLN A 44 1.63 -2.31 -13.72
N LEU A 45 2.69 -1.65 -14.20
CA LEU A 45 3.44 -2.05 -15.39
C LEU A 45 4.46 -3.17 -15.14
N THR A 46 4.83 -3.41 -13.88
CA THR A 46 5.93 -4.31 -13.51
C THR A 46 5.50 -5.49 -12.63
N ARG A 47 4.27 -5.51 -12.10
CA ARG A 47 3.75 -6.52 -11.16
C ARG A 47 3.76 -7.96 -11.69
N ASP A 48 3.70 -8.14 -13.00
CA ASP A 48 3.67 -9.46 -13.65
C ASP A 48 5.08 -9.92 -14.10
N ARG A 49 6.14 -9.27 -13.59
CA ARG A 49 7.54 -9.55 -13.92
C ARG A 49 8.35 -9.80 -12.65
N ARG A 50 9.51 -10.45 -12.81
CA ARG A 50 10.52 -10.51 -11.75
C ARG A 50 11.21 -9.14 -11.66
N THR A 51 10.72 -8.29 -10.77
CA THR A 51 11.12 -6.89 -10.64
C THR A 51 11.93 -6.68 -9.37
N PHE A 52 13.04 -5.96 -9.48
CA PHE A 52 13.87 -5.54 -8.35
C PHE A 52 13.76 -4.01 -8.23
N ILE A 53 13.43 -3.52 -7.03
CA ILE A 53 13.27 -2.09 -6.73
C ILE A 53 14.37 -1.68 -5.75
N THR A 54 15.05 -0.58 -6.06
CA THR A 54 16.05 0.05 -5.18
C THR A 54 15.76 1.53 -5.08
N THR A 55 15.95 2.13 -3.91
CA THR A 55 15.77 3.57 -3.70
C THR A 55 17.00 4.15 -3.00
N GLU A 56 17.25 5.44 -3.22
CA GLU A 56 18.07 6.24 -2.31
C GLU A 56 17.24 6.62 -1.05
N VAL A 57 17.71 7.58 -0.25
CA VAL A 57 17.03 8.02 0.99
C VAL A 57 16.32 9.35 0.75
N GLY A 58 15.01 9.38 0.95
CA GLY A 58 14.22 10.61 0.80
C GLY A 58 12.72 10.33 0.83
N GLN A 59 11.90 11.35 0.56
CA GLN A 59 10.43 11.19 0.59
C GLN A 59 9.92 10.13 -0.40
N HIS A 60 10.59 9.97 -1.54
CA HIS A 60 10.26 8.96 -2.54
C HIS A 60 10.45 7.52 -2.02
N GLN A 61 11.37 7.30 -1.07
CA GLN A 61 11.60 5.99 -0.45
C GLN A 61 10.35 5.52 0.29
N MET A 62 9.68 6.42 1.02
CA MET A 62 8.46 6.10 1.77
C MET A 62 7.28 5.80 0.85
N TRP A 63 7.26 6.35 -0.37
CA TRP A 63 6.22 6.06 -1.35
C TRP A 63 6.46 4.75 -2.12
N ALA A 64 7.71 4.30 -2.22
CA ALA A 64 8.07 3.05 -2.88
C ALA A 64 7.93 1.81 -1.98
N ALA A 65 7.81 2.00 -0.66
CA ALA A 65 7.75 0.95 0.35
C ALA A 65 6.40 0.21 0.44
#